data_AF-A0A0L7LCM6-F1
#
_entry.id   AF-A0A0L7LCM6-F1
#
_cell.length_a   1.000
_cell.length_b   1.000
_cell.length_c   1.000
_cell.angle_alpha   90.00
_cell.angle_beta   90.00
_cell.angle_gamma   90.00
#
_symmetry.space_group_name_H-M   'P 1'
#
loop_
_entity.id
_entity.type
_entity.pdbx_description
1 polymer ?
#
loop_
_entity_poly.entity_id
_entity_poly.type
_entity_poly.pdbx_seq_one_letter_code
_entity_poly.pdbx_strand_id
1 'polypeptide(L)'
;MRTLDISDRAIRTVKEKVDENGIIENDLRGKHSNHIRVDETVIADIKKFIEAIPRIESHYTRQTSSREFIDGGKTITELFRDFQEAQQSNNKPTGKYCTFYRVFTEEYNISFFQPRKDQCDFCFQYLNSTAEQKIAMQESYDAHLEEKLLSRQEKHEDRCKIDELTPTKAYTGKQELSENKKKDLRELFAKKLIPSFYADFYNTIL
;
A
#
# COMPACT_ATOMS: atom_id res chain seq x y z
N MET A 1 55.23 -29.33 -32.24
CA MET A 1 53.83 -29.80 -32.43
C MET A 1 53.11 -29.72 -31.10
N ARG A 2 52.05 -28.93 -30.98
CA ARG A 2 51.14 -28.97 -29.82
C ARG A 2 50.09 -30.04 -30.14
N THR A 3 50.26 -31.24 -29.60
CA THR A 3 49.43 -32.42 -29.89
C THR A 3 47.95 -32.24 -29.53
N LEU A 4 47.63 -31.33 -28.62
CA LEU A 4 46.26 -31.09 -28.13
C LEU A 4 45.74 -29.67 -28.44
N ASP A 5 46.54 -28.82 -29.10
CA ASP A 5 46.22 -27.39 -29.34
C ASP A 5 45.78 -26.60 -28.08
N ILE A 6 46.25 -27.00 -26.90
CA ILE A 6 46.01 -26.31 -25.62
C ILE A 6 47.26 -25.50 -25.23
N SER A 7 47.05 -24.34 -24.62
CA SER A 7 48.15 -23.52 -24.08
C SER A 7 48.78 -24.15 -22.83
N ASP A 8 50.11 -24.04 -22.68
CA ASP A 8 50.85 -24.53 -21.50
C ASP A 8 50.30 -23.94 -20.19
N ARG A 9 49.85 -22.69 -20.24
CA ARG A 9 49.21 -21.99 -19.11
C ARG A 9 47.98 -22.73 -18.60
N ALA A 10 47.11 -23.21 -19.50
CA ALA A 10 45.90 -23.93 -19.09
C ALA A 10 46.25 -25.24 -18.37
N ILE A 11 47.29 -25.95 -18.83
CA ILE A 11 47.75 -27.21 -18.21
C ILE A 11 48.31 -26.94 -16.81
N ARG A 12 49.16 -25.90 -16.66
CA ARG A 12 49.71 -25.50 -15.36
C ARG A 12 48.62 -25.11 -14.37
N THR A 13 47.67 -24.27 -14.79
CA THR A 13 46.57 -23.84 -13.93
C THR A 13 45.67 -25.00 -13.49
N VAL A 14 45.41 -25.98 -14.36
CA VAL A 14 44.67 -27.19 -13.96
C VAL A 14 45.49 -27.99 -12.94
N LYS A 15 46.79 -28.19 -13.17
CA LYS A 15 47.66 -28.92 -12.26
C LYS A 15 47.78 -28.25 -10.88
N GLU A 16 47.80 -26.92 -10.83
CA GLU A 16 47.83 -26.15 -9.58
C GLU A 16 46.52 -26.24 -8.79
N LYS A 17 45.39 -26.47 -9.47
CA LYS A 17 44.04 -26.55 -8.88
C LYS A 17 43.58 -27.97 -8.58
N VAL A 18 44.40 -28.97 -8.83
CA VAL A 18 44.06 -30.38 -8.56
C VAL A 18 44.67 -30.76 -7.22
N ASP A 19 43.82 -31.17 -6.28
CA ASP A 19 44.22 -31.68 -4.97
C ASP A 19 44.95 -33.03 -5.08
N GLU A 20 45.58 -33.47 -4.00
CA GLU A 20 46.27 -34.78 -3.90
C GLU A 20 45.36 -35.97 -4.26
N ASN A 21 44.05 -35.80 -4.16
CA ASN A 21 43.02 -36.80 -4.50
C ASN A 21 42.53 -36.73 -5.95
N GLY A 22 43.12 -35.88 -6.80
CA GLY A 22 42.74 -35.74 -8.20
C GLY A 22 41.47 -34.92 -8.44
N ILE A 23 40.97 -34.21 -7.44
CA ILE A 23 39.75 -33.39 -7.52
C ILE A 23 40.16 -31.94 -7.82
N ILE A 24 39.49 -31.33 -8.80
CA ILE A 24 39.70 -29.92 -9.16
C ILE A 24 38.98 -29.02 -8.15
N GLU A 25 39.66 -28.00 -7.63
CA GLU A 25 39.09 -26.96 -6.78
C GLU A 25 37.83 -26.32 -7.41
N ASN A 26 36.87 -25.96 -6.55
CA ASN A 26 35.64 -25.31 -6.99
C ASN A 26 35.92 -23.96 -7.67
N ASP A 27 35.14 -23.64 -8.69
CA ASP A 27 35.25 -22.35 -9.37
C ASP A 27 34.84 -21.19 -8.44
N LEU A 28 35.80 -20.33 -8.10
CA LEU A 28 35.63 -19.14 -7.27
C LEU A 28 35.47 -17.85 -8.09
N ARG A 29 35.27 -17.94 -9.42
CA ARG A 29 34.97 -16.75 -10.23
C ARG A 29 33.78 -15.98 -9.66
N GLY A 30 33.97 -14.66 -9.48
CA GLY A 30 32.97 -13.76 -8.90
C GLY A 30 32.79 -13.88 -7.37
N LYS A 31 33.47 -14.81 -6.71
CA LYS A 31 33.45 -14.95 -5.24
C LYS A 31 34.69 -14.28 -4.66
N HIS A 32 34.53 -13.07 -4.14
CA HIS A 32 35.61 -12.36 -3.46
C HIS A 32 35.14 -11.85 -2.09
N SER A 33 36.03 -11.85 -1.11
CA SER A 33 35.79 -11.30 0.23
C SER A 33 35.85 -9.77 0.30
N ASN A 34 36.04 -9.08 -0.83
CA ASN A 34 36.14 -7.62 -0.89
C ASN A 34 34.81 -6.87 -0.65
N HIS A 35 33.72 -7.59 -0.35
CA HIS A 35 32.47 -6.95 0.03
C HIS A 35 32.55 -6.54 1.50
N ILE A 36 32.59 -5.22 1.74
CA ILE A 36 32.53 -4.66 3.09
C ILE A 36 31.20 -5.09 3.73
N ARG A 37 31.28 -5.96 4.73
CA ARG A 37 30.14 -6.32 5.57
C ARG A 37 29.86 -5.16 6.52
N VAL A 38 28.59 -4.79 6.64
CA VAL A 38 28.19 -3.78 7.63
C VAL A 38 28.37 -4.37 9.02
N ASP A 39 28.84 -3.54 9.96
CA ASP A 39 29.01 -3.94 11.35
C ASP A 39 27.67 -4.37 11.96
N GLU A 40 27.66 -5.54 12.61
CA GLU A 40 26.48 -6.12 13.25
C GLU A 40 25.97 -5.25 14.41
N THR A 41 26.87 -4.53 15.08
CA THR A 41 26.53 -3.63 16.20
C THR A 41 25.63 -2.48 15.73
N VAL A 42 25.93 -1.92 14.55
CA VAL A 42 25.16 -0.85 13.94
C VAL A 42 23.76 -1.32 13.55
N ILE A 43 23.64 -2.55 13.03
CA ILE A 43 22.35 -3.14 12.66
C ILE A 43 21.48 -3.33 13.92
N ALA A 44 22.07 -3.82 15.02
CA ALA A 44 21.37 -4.00 16.29
C ALA A 44 20.88 -2.66 16.87
N ASP A 45 21.68 -1.60 16.78
CA ASP A 45 21.28 -0.27 17.25
C ASP A 45 20.18 0.35 16.38
N ILE A 46 20.18 0.11 15.06
CA ILE A 46 19.08 0.51 14.17
C ILE A 46 17.78 -0.20 14.57
N LYS A 47 17.82 -1.51 14.81
CA LYS A 47 16.65 -2.30 15.25
C LYS A 47 16.03 -1.75 16.53
N LYS A 48 16.86 -1.50 17.54
CA LYS A 48 16.42 -0.89 18.81
C LYS A 48 15.75 0.47 18.60
N PHE A 49 16.30 1.30 17.71
CA PHE A 49 15.72 2.60 17.39
C PHE A 49 14.35 2.45 16.73
N ILE A 50 14.21 1.56 15.73
CA ILE A 50 12.93 1.31 15.05
C ILE A 50 11.88 0.77 16.03
N GLU A 51 12.28 -0.11 16.94
CA GLU A 51 11.39 -0.70 17.93
C GLU A 51 10.87 0.31 18.97
N ALA A 52 11.63 1.36 19.24
CA ALA A 52 11.23 2.43 20.15
C ALA A 52 10.19 3.40 19.54
N ILE A 53 9.98 3.37 18.22
CA ILE A 53 9.00 4.25 17.55
C ILE A 53 7.58 3.76 17.87
N PRO A 54 6.67 4.64 18.33
CA PRO A 54 5.28 4.27 18.59
C PRO A 54 4.59 3.81 17.30
N ARG A 55 3.92 2.66 17.36
CA ARG A 55 3.22 2.05 16.22
C ARG A 55 1.71 2.12 16.41
N ILE A 56 1.03 2.30 15.30
CA ILE A 56 -0.42 2.34 15.17
C ILE A 56 -0.83 1.08 14.42
N GLU A 57 -1.73 0.31 15.04
CA GLU A 57 -2.25 -0.90 14.43
C GLU A 57 -3.25 -0.58 13.30
N SER A 58 -3.32 -1.45 12.29
CA SER A 58 -4.25 -1.28 11.16
C SER A 58 -5.70 -1.60 11.55
N HIS A 59 -6.36 -0.69 12.27
CA HIS A 59 -7.70 -0.90 12.83
C HIS A 59 -8.74 -1.40 11.81
N TYR A 60 -8.66 -0.96 10.56
CA TYR A 60 -9.66 -1.28 9.52
C TYR A 60 -9.37 -2.57 8.73
N THR A 61 -8.13 -3.09 8.77
CA THR A 61 -7.69 -4.18 7.88
C THR A 61 -7.10 -5.37 8.61
N ARG A 62 -7.32 -5.50 9.93
CA ARG A 62 -6.77 -6.58 10.77
C ARG A 62 -7.08 -7.99 10.24
N GLN A 63 -8.25 -8.18 9.62
CA GLN A 63 -8.64 -9.47 9.05
C GLN A 63 -7.82 -9.84 7.80
N THR A 64 -7.22 -8.86 7.13
CA THR A 64 -6.59 -9.01 5.81
C THR A 64 -5.08 -8.71 5.79
N SER A 65 -4.55 -8.03 6.81
CA SER A 65 -3.16 -7.58 6.84
C SER A 65 -2.62 -7.44 8.26
N SER A 66 -1.39 -7.90 8.47
CA SER A 66 -0.59 -7.72 9.69
C SER A 66 0.28 -6.45 9.66
N ARG A 67 0.05 -5.55 8.70
CA ARG A 67 0.88 -4.35 8.53
C ARG A 67 0.65 -3.34 9.66
N GLU A 68 1.74 -2.84 10.22
CA GLU A 68 1.75 -1.79 11.24
C GLU A 68 2.05 -0.43 10.60
N PHE A 69 1.63 0.65 11.27
CA PHE A 69 1.79 2.00 10.76
C PHE A 69 2.52 2.91 11.75
N ILE A 70 3.49 3.69 11.26
CA ILE A 70 4.04 4.84 11.98
C ILE A 70 3.25 6.07 11.57
N ASP A 71 3.19 7.09 12.42
CA ASP A 71 2.61 8.38 12.07
C ASP A 71 3.19 8.92 10.74
N GLY A 72 2.32 9.46 9.89
CA GLY A 72 2.66 9.92 8.55
C GLY A 72 3.41 11.25 8.51
N GLY A 73 3.63 11.89 9.68
CA GLY A 73 4.28 13.20 9.78
C GLY A 73 5.79 13.20 9.52
N LYS A 74 6.44 12.03 9.51
CA LYS A 74 7.89 11.91 9.24
C LYS A 74 8.15 10.97 8.07
N THR A 75 9.22 11.25 7.34
CA THR A 75 9.75 10.41 6.26
C THR A 75 10.85 9.46 6.77
N ILE A 76 11.16 8.39 6.01
CA ILE A 76 12.29 7.48 6.36
C ILE A 76 13.60 8.25 6.47
N THR A 77 13.80 9.27 5.62
CA THR A 77 14.97 10.15 5.67
C THR A 77 15.07 10.95 6.96
N GLU A 78 13.94 11.46 7.47
CA GLU A 78 13.90 12.17 8.75
C GLU A 78 14.09 11.22 9.93
N LEU A 79 13.50 10.02 9.89
CA LEU A 79 13.77 8.98 10.90
C LEU A 79 15.24 8.60 10.94
N PHE A 80 15.90 8.54 9.78
CA PHE A 80 17.34 8.32 9.73
C PHE A 80 18.09 9.49 10.37
N ARG A 81 17.72 10.75 10.09
CA ARG A 81 18.33 11.94 10.71
C ARG A 81 18.20 11.91 12.23
N ASP A 82 17.01 11.61 12.75
CA ASP A 82 16.75 11.46 14.18
C ASP A 82 17.62 10.35 14.80
N PHE A 83 17.80 9.23 14.08
CA PHE A 83 18.73 8.18 14.47
C PHE A 83 20.19 8.67 14.49
N GLN A 84 20.62 9.47 13.51
CA GLN A 84 21.98 10.03 13.50
C GLN A 84 22.22 10.92 14.72
N GLU A 85 21.26 11.77 15.07
CA GLU A 85 21.32 12.66 16.25
C GLU A 85 21.38 11.84 17.56
N ALA A 86 20.60 10.77 17.65
CA ALA A 86 20.63 9.84 18.80
C ALA A 86 21.98 9.10 18.91
N GLN A 87 22.58 8.69 17.79
CA GLN A 87 23.89 8.01 17.79
C GLN A 87 25.04 8.96 18.10
N GLN A 88 25.00 10.20 17.59
CA GLN A 88 25.97 11.25 17.91
C GLN A 88 25.99 11.57 19.41
N SER A 89 24.80 11.69 20.02
CA SER A 89 24.66 11.93 21.46
C SER A 89 25.29 10.81 22.31
N ASN A 90 25.32 9.59 21.78
CA ASN A 90 25.88 8.41 22.44
C ASN A 90 27.34 8.09 22.01
N ASN A 91 27.97 8.93 21.17
CA ASN A 91 29.31 8.72 20.60
C ASN A 91 29.49 7.37 19.87
N LYS A 92 28.46 6.93 19.14
CA LYS A 92 28.47 5.66 18.40
C LYS A 92 28.57 5.87 16.88
N PRO A 93 29.08 4.87 16.13
CA PRO A 93 29.17 4.96 14.68
C PRO A 93 27.78 4.95 14.04
N THR A 94 27.44 6.03 13.34
CA THR A 94 26.22 6.11 12.55
C THR A 94 26.41 5.38 11.22
N GLY A 95 25.68 4.28 11.03
CA GLY A 95 25.64 3.53 9.76
C GLY A 95 25.19 4.37 8.56
N LYS A 96 25.29 3.79 7.35
CA LYS A 96 24.81 4.45 6.12
C LYS A 96 23.29 4.41 6.00
N TYR A 97 22.70 5.42 5.35
CA TYR A 97 21.26 5.46 5.05
C TYR A 97 20.76 4.20 4.32
N CYS A 98 21.53 3.68 3.35
CA CYS A 98 21.14 2.47 2.61
C CYS A 98 20.95 1.26 3.52
N THR A 99 21.79 1.12 4.56
CA THR A 99 21.64 0.05 5.56
C THR A 99 20.37 0.25 6.37
N PHE A 100 20.13 1.48 6.86
CA PHE A 100 18.93 1.81 7.63
C PHE A 100 17.66 1.55 6.83
N TYR A 101 17.61 2.04 5.58
CA TYR A 101 16.50 1.83 4.68
C TYR A 101 16.23 0.34 4.47
N ARG A 102 17.27 -0.45 4.18
CA ARG A 102 17.15 -1.89 3.97
C ARG A 102 16.57 -2.61 5.19
N VAL A 103 17.11 -2.33 6.37
CA VAL A 103 16.62 -2.88 7.64
C VAL A 103 15.14 -2.51 7.84
N PHE A 104 14.79 -1.24 7.64
CA PHE A 104 13.42 -0.76 7.81
C PHE A 104 12.43 -1.41 6.82
N THR A 105 12.81 -1.63 5.56
CA THR A 105 11.90 -2.16 4.54
C THR A 105 11.84 -3.68 4.45
N GLU A 106 12.96 -4.38 4.73
CA GLU A 106 13.04 -5.84 4.56
C GLU A 106 12.67 -6.59 5.84
N GLU A 107 13.05 -6.08 7.02
CA GLU A 107 12.81 -6.79 8.29
C GLU A 107 11.50 -6.38 8.98
N TYR A 108 10.99 -5.18 8.70
CA TYR A 108 9.78 -4.66 9.33
C TYR A 108 8.65 -4.44 8.32
N ASN A 109 7.48 -5.01 8.59
CA ASN A 109 6.26 -4.76 7.81
C ASN A 109 5.56 -3.48 8.30
N ILE A 110 6.26 -2.36 8.23
CA ILE A 110 5.79 -1.05 8.69
C ILE A 110 5.56 -0.12 7.50
N SER A 111 4.60 0.80 7.61
CA SER A 111 4.38 1.88 6.64
C SER A 111 4.04 3.18 7.33
N PHE A 112 4.12 4.28 6.60
CA PHE A 112 3.60 5.56 7.06
C PHE A 112 2.07 5.56 6.96
N PHE A 113 1.41 6.05 8.01
CA PHE A 113 -0.03 6.18 8.07
C PHE A 113 -0.48 7.28 7.11
N GLN A 114 -1.36 6.91 6.18
CA GLN A 114 -2.00 7.86 5.28
C GLN A 114 -3.51 7.76 5.49
N PRO A 115 -4.19 8.86 5.90
CA PRO A 115 -5.63 8.91 6.00
C PRO A 115 -6.27 8.57 4.64
N ARG A 116 -7.02 7.46 4.58
CA ARG A 116 -7.72 7.03 3.33
C ARG A 116 -9.09 7.67 3.15
N LYS A 117 -9.62 8.33 4.18
CA LYS A 117 -10.94 8.95 4.20
C LYS A 117 -10.80 10.36 4.74
N ASP A 118 -11.72 11.22 4.34
CA ASP A 118 -11.86 12.55 4.92
C ASP A 118 -12.01 12.43 6.43
N GLN A 119 -11.14 13.13 7.16
CA GLN A 119 -11.26 13.23 8.59
C GLN A 119 -12.43 14.18 8.89
N CYS A 120 -13.25 13.83 9.88
CA CYS A 120 -14.31 14.71 10.32
C CYS A 120 -13.68 15.98 10.91
N ASP A 121 -14.01 17.15 10.35
CA ASP A 121 -13.46 18.44 10.79
C ASP A 121 -13.67 18.66 12.28
N PHE A 122 -14.83 18.27 12.81
CA PHE A 122 -15.15 18.37 14.22
C PHE A 122 -14.26 17.47 15.10
N CYS A 123 -14.06 16.21 14.70
CA CYS A 123 -13.14 15.32 15.43
C CYS A 123 -11.69 15.82 15.37
N PHE A 124 -11.27 16.34 14.22
CA PHE A 124 -9.93 16.87 14.02
C PHE A 124 -9.69 18.14 14.84
N GLN A 125 -10.69 19.02 14.91
CA GLN A 125 -10.68 20.20 15.76
C GLN A 125 -10.53 19.81 17.24
N TYR A 126 -11.35 18.86 17.71
CA TYR A 126 -11.28 18.37 19.10
C TYR A 126 -9.90 17.80 19.44
N LEU A 127 -9.30 16.98 18.56
CA LEU A 127 -7.97 16.40 18.76
C LEU A 127 -6.86 17.46 18.92
N ASN A 128 -6.92 18.52 18.12
CA ASN A 128 -5.91 19.60 18.08
C ASN A 128 -6.17 20.74 19.09
N SER A 129 -7.33 20.75 19.75
CA SER A 129 -7.67 21.74 20.78
C SER A 129 -6.84 21.59 22.06
N THR A 130 -6.74 22.70 22.82
CA THR A 130 -6.08 22.72 24.14
C THR A 130 -6.88 21.92 25.17
N ALA A 131 -6.26 21.57 26.29
CA ALA A 131 -6.91 20.77 27.34
C ALA A 131 -8.21 21.43 27.86
N GLU A 132 -8.22 22.76 28.02
CA GLU A 132 -9.39 23.52 28.48
C GLU A 132 -10.54 23.45 27.47
N GLN A 133 -10.24 23.60 26.18
CA GLN A 133 -11.23 23.50 25.10
C GLN A 133 -11.77 22.08 24.95
N LYS A 134 -10.93 21.06 25.17
CA LYS A 134 -11.34 19.65 25.16
C LYS A 134 -12.37 19.34 26.25
N ILE A 135 -12.20 19.90 27.45
CA ILE A 135 -13.18 19.74 28.54
C ILE A 135 -14.52 20.37 28.15
N ALA A 136 -14.49 21.60 27.60
CA ALA A 136 -15.70 22.29 27.18
C ALA A 136 -16.45 21.60 26.03
N MET A 137 -15.71 20.98 25.09
CA MET A 137 -16.27 20.29 23.93
C MET A 137 -16.53 18.79 24.17
N GLN A 138 -16.22 18.27 25.35
CA GLN A 138 -16.25 16.83 25.62
C GLN A 138 -17.65 16.24 25.45
N GLU A 139 -18.68 16.86 26.01
CA GLU A 139 -20.06 16.37 25.89
C GLU A 139 -20.52 16.32 24.43
N SER A 140 -20.21 17.37 23.65
CA SER A 140 -20.54 17.39 22.22
C SER A 140 -19.73 16.37 21.42
N TYR A 141 -18.49 16.09 21.84
CA TYR A 141 -17.65 15.08 21.21
C TYR A 141 -18.14 13.66 21.48
N ASP A 142 -18.54 13.37 22.72
CA ASP A 142 -19.09 12.08 23.11
C ASP A 142 -20.42 11.81 22.38
N ALA A 143 -21.32 12.80 22.31
CA ALA A 143 -22.56 12.70 21.52
C ALA A 143 -22.27 12.43 20.03
N HIS A 144 -21.31 13.14 19.42
CA HIS A 144 -20.90 12.90 18.04
C HIS A 144 -20.37 11.47 17.82
N LEU A 145 -19.61 10.93 18.79
CA LEU A 145 -19.12 9.55 18.73
C LEU A 145 -20.25 8.54 18.80
N GLU A 146 -21.24 8.74 19.67
CA GLU A 146 -22.42 7.89 19.78
C GLU A 146 -23.24 7.90 18.48
N GLU A 147 -23.59 9.06 17.94
CA GLU A 147 -24.33 9.18 16.68
C GLU A 147 -23.60 8.50 15.51
N LYS A 148 -22.28 8.66 15.45
CA LYS A 148 -21.43 8.00 14.45
C LYS A 148 -21.45 6.48 14.59
N LEU A 149 -21.51 5.94 15.81
CA LEU A 149 -21.61 4.50 16.04
C LEU A 149 -22.99 3.98 15.64
N LEU A 150 -24.07 4.67 16.05
CA LEU A 150 -25.44 4.32 15.69
C LEU A 150 -25.64 4.29 14.16
N SER A 151 -25.22 5.35 13.45
CA SER A 151 -25.31 5.41 11.99
C SER A 151 -24.54 4.28 11.29
N ARG A 152 -23.38 3.88 11.83
CA ARG A 152 -22.61 2.74 11.30
C ARG A 152 -23.32 1.41 11.55
N GLN A 153 -23.94 1.26 12.71
CA GLN A 153 -24.70 0.06 13.05
C GLN A 153 -25.93 -0.07 12.16
N GLU A 154 -26.74 0.99 12.02
CA GLU A 154 -27.91 1.01 11.13
C GLU A 154 -27.51 0.67 9.69
N LYS A 155 -26.45 1.27 9.16
CA LYS A 155 -25.94 0.96 7.83
C LYS A 155 -25.51 -0.51 7.70
N HIS A 156 -24.92 -1.08 8.74
CA HIS A 156 -24.53 -2.49 8.72
C HIS A 156 -25.77 -3.39 8.70
N GLU A 157 -26.76 -3.12 9.56
CA GLU A 157 -28.03 -3.84 9.60
C GLU A 157 -28.77 -3.76 8.25
N ASP A 158 -28.82 -2.59 7.63
CA ASP A 158 -29.42 -2.41 6.30
C ASP A 158 -28.70 -3.24 5.23
N ARG A 159 -27.37 -3.28 5.25
CA ARG A 159 -26.60 -4.11 4.31
C ARG A 159 -26.84 -5.61 4.53
N CYS A 160 -26.93 -6.06 5.77
CA CYS A 160 -27.23 -7.46 6.08
C CYS A 160 -28.66 -7.84 5.62
N LYS A 161 -29.64 -6.96 5.80
CA LYS A 161 -31.02 -7.17 5.32
C LYS A 161 -31.11 -7.20 3.79
N ILE A 162 -30.26 -6.45 3.08
CA ILE A 162 -30.23 -6.46 1.61
C ILE A 162 -29.83 -7.84 1.07
N ASP A 163 -28.92 -8.56 1.72
CA ASP A 163 -28.52 -9.91 1.27
C ASP A 163 -29.68 -10.92 1.37
N GLU A 164 -30.68 -10.66 2.22
CA GLU A 164 -31.91 -11.46 2.33
C GLU A 164 -32.97 -11.07 1.30
N LEU A 165 -32.89 -9.87 0.71
CA LEU A 165 -33.83 -9.40 -0.30
C LEU A 165 -33.44 -9.97 -1.66
N THR A 166 -34.29 -10.83 -2.23
CA THR A 166 -34.16 -11.25 -3.62
C THR A 166 -34.73 -10.15 -4.53
N PRO A 167 -33.90 -9.40 -5.29
CA PRO A 167 -34.41 -8.36 -6.16
C PRO A 167 -35.30 -8.99 -7.23
N THR A 168 -36.57 -8.61 -7.23
CA THR A 168 -37.50 -9.02 -8.28
C THR A 168 -37.29 -8.14 -9.52
N LYS A 169 -37.47 -8.73 -10.71
CA LYS A 169 -37.39 -7.94 -11.95
C LYS A 169 -38.52 -6.92 -11.96
N ALA A 170 -38.18 -5.63 -11.88
CA ALA A 170 -39.16 -4.54 -11.96
C ALA A 170 -39.95 -4.56 -13.28
N TYR A 171 -39.32 -5.04 -14.35
CA TYR A 171 -39.95 -5.22 -15.66
C TYR A 171 -39.68 -6.62 -16.20
N THR A 172 -40.74 -7.27 -16.65
CA THR A 172 -40.68 -8.61 -17.27
C THR A 172 -40.34 -8.53 -18.77
N GLY A 173 -40.43 -7.34 -19.37
CA GLY A 173 -40.16 -7.11 -20.79
C GLY A 173 -39.97 -5.63 -21.13
N LYS A 174 -39.84 -5.33 -22.43
CA LYS A 174 -39.70 -3.96 -22.94
C LYS A 174 -40.99 -3.18 -22.65
N GLN A 175 -40.89 -2.07 -21.93
CA GLN A 175 -42.04 -1.20 -21.69
C GLN A 175 -42.40 -0.45 -22.99
N GLU A 176 -43.69 -0.42 -23.31
CA GLU A 176 -44.18 0.32 -24.47
C GLU A 176 -44.10 1.83 -24.22
N LEU A 177 -43.72 2.58 -25.26
CA LEU A 177 -43.81 4.04 -25.23
C LEU A 177 -45.26 4.48 -25.34
N SER A 178 -45.61 5.56 -24.63
CA SER A 178 -46.92 6.19 -24.81
C SER A 178 -47.07 6.75 -26.23
N GLU A 179 -48.30 6.74 -26.75
CA GLU A 179 -48.61 7.18 -28.11
C GLU A 179 -48.19 8.64 -28.40
N ASN A 180 -48.25 9.52 -27.39
CA ASN A 180 -47.77 10.90 -27.52
C ASN A 180 -46.25 10.95 -27.79
N LYS A 181 -45.45 10.14 -27.06
CA LYS A 181 -43.99 10.08 -27.26
C LYS A 181 -43.65 9.50 -28.63
N LYS A 182 -44.42 8.52 -29.11
CA LYS A 182 -44.26 7.98 -30.46
C LYS A 182 -44.57 9.04 -31.52
N LYS A 183 -45.62 9.84 -31.32
CA LYS A 183 -45.97 10.94 -32.23
C LYS A 183 -44.87 12.00 -32.29
N ASP A 184 -44.33 12.41 -31.14
CA ASP A 184 -43.24 13.39 -31.07
C ASP A 184 -41.98 12.89 -31.79
N LEU A 185 -41.62 11.61 -31.62
CA LEU A 185 -40.49 11.00 -32.32
C LEU A 185 -40.69 11.00 -33.85
N ARG A 186 -41.89 10.66 -34.34
CA ARG A 186 -42.21 10.75 -35.77
C ARG A 186 -42.11 12.18 -36.30
N GLU A 187 -42.53 13.16 -35.50
CA GLU A 187 -42.42 14.58 -35.86
C GLU A 187 -40.96 15.04 -35.97
N LEU A 188 -40.10 14.62 -35.04
CA LEU A 188 -38.66 14.92 -35.07
C LEU A 188 -37.97 14.29 -36.30
N PHE A 189 -38.40 13.10 -36.72
CA PHE A 189 -37.96 12.48 -37.98
C PHE A 189 -38.40 13.29 -39.20
N ALA A 190 -39.67 13.71 -39.25
CA ALA A 190 -40.20 14.52 -40.34
C ALA A 190 -39.46 15.86 -40.47
N LYS A 191 -39.06 16.45 -39.34
CA LYS A 191 -38.27 17.69 -39.27
C LYS A 191 -36.77 17.50 -39.55
N LYS A 192 -36.29 16.27 -39.80
CA LYS A 192 -34.87 15.93 -39.99
C LYS A 192 -33.95 16.37 -38.84
N LEU A 193 -34.51 16.50 -37.64
CA LEU A 193 -33.74 16.83 -36.42
C LEU A 193 -33.02 15.58 -35.88
N ILE A 194 -33.54 14.39 -36.18
CA ILE A 194 -32.88 13.12 -35.89
C ILE A 194 -32.18 12.64 -37.17
N PRO A 195 -30.87 12.34 -37.13
CA PRO A 195 -30.15 11.79 -38.27
C PRO A 195 -30.76 10.48 -38.76
N SER A 196 -30.84 10.32 -40.09
CA SER A 196 -31.46 9.14 -40.73
C SER A 196 -30.78 7.82 -40.39
N PHE A 197 -29.52 7.85 -39.96
CA PHE A 197 -28.79 6.67 -39.50
C PHE A 197 -29.47 5.96 -38.31
N TYR A 198 -30.20 6.69 -37.47
CA TYR A 198 -30.92 6.12 -36.33
C TYR A 198 -32.34 5.65 -36.67
N ALA A 199 -32.77 5.74 -37.95
CA ALA A 199 -34.12 5.38 -38.37
C ALA A 199 -34.49 3.95 -37.97
N ASP A 200 -33.61 2.99 -38.20
CA ASP A 200 -33.87 1.57 -37.89
C ASP A 200 -34.13 1.35 -36.40
N PHE A 201 -33.36 2.01 -35.53
CA PHE A 201 -33.56 1.93 -34.08
C PHE A 201 -34.92 2.49 -33.65
N TYR A 202 -35.28 3.71 -34.09
CA TYR A 202 -36.55 4.31 -33.69
C TYR A 202 -37.75 3.63 -34.34
N ASN A 203 -37.62 3.08 -35.55
CA ASN A 203 -38.65 2.27 -36.20
C ASN A 203 -38.92 0.95 -35.46
N THR A 204 -37.94 0.40 -34.72
CA THR A 204 -38.16 -0.77 -33.84
C THR A 204 -38.82 -0.43 -32.49
N ILE A 205 -39.07 0.86 -32.23
CA ILE A 205 -39.58 1.39 -30.96
C ILE A 205 -40.94 2.10 -31.14
N LEU A 206 -41.20 2.65 -32.34
CA LEU A 206 -42.45 3.28 -32.77
C LEU A 206 -43.53 2.26 -33.13
#